data_AF-A0A2N1PDK8-F1
#
_entry.id   AF-A0A2N1PDK8-F1
#
_cell.length_a   1.000
_cell.length_b   1.000
_cell.length_c   1.000
_cell.angle_alpha   90.00
_cell.angle_beta   90.00
_cell.angle_gamma   90.00
#
_symmetry.space_group_name_H-M   'P 1'
#
loop_
_entity.id
_entity.type
_entity.pdbx_description
1 polymer ?
#
loop_
_entity_poly.entity_id
_entity_poly.type
_entity_poly.pdbx_seq_one_letter_code
_entity_poly.pdbx_strand_id
1 'polypeptide(L)'
;MRRMFLLVAAICFVFGGSAYAFHDAGVAYCAGCHTMHNSKDGALVDPDSPNGNDWLLKDATPSDVCLSCHATSRGAVFTADPLAPPTTKGGGNFVFLLEDNLNDGHGGATNPINGDAAGHNLNAPSKGVAGDGTLLSSPGGAFPSSELGCSSCHDPHGNTNFRLLYGAGSIQDGLFTFTNAAPDAEGLSTGSSGGVESNSNHTAYHSGMSAWCGNCHGDFHNVGSTMKHPTDHTLGATIATNYNLYNGTEDITGGAAATAYLADVPFEDAATTTTSTAGPSSTSKVMCLSCHRAHASSAPNAGRWEFAVTLLEEDGVESGSYAIPDPYNSPNQRSLCNKCHVKDVNDEIVTVVVP
;
A
#
# COMPACT_ATOMS: atom_id res chain seq x y z
N MET A 1 59.39 16.26 47.06
CA MET A 1 57.91 16.25 47.09
C MET A 1 57.38 16.40 45.68
N ARG A 2 56.95 15.31 45.03
CA ARG A 2 56.31 15.36 43.72
C ARG A 2 55.14 14.37 43.76
N ARG A 3 53.93 14.90 43.89
CA ARG A 3 52.69 14.12 44.00
C ARG A 3 52.33 13.62 42.60
N MET A 4 52.26 12.31 42.44
CA MET A 4 51.81 11.66 41.21
C MET A 4 50.32 11.37 41.37
N PHE A 5 49.48 12.13 40.65
CA PHE A 5 48.05 11.86 40.54
C PHE A 5 47.84 10.77 39.48
N LEU A 6 47.35 9.60 39.89
CA LEU A 6 46.82 8.58 38.99
C LEU A 6 45.31 8.83 38.83
N LEU A 7 44.92 9.35 37.67
CA LEU A 7 43.54 9.39 37.20
C LEU A 7 43.18 7.99 36.68
N VAL A 8 42.30 7.29 37.39
CA VAL A 8 41.63 6.08 36.89
C VAL A 8 40.38 6.54 36.15
N ALA A 9 40.43 6.56 34.82
CA ALA A 9 39.24 6.74 33.99
C ALA A 9 38.52 5.39 33.88
N ALA A 10 37.35 5.27 34.51
CA ALA A 10 36.45 4.14 34.31
C ALA A 10 35.79 4.27 32.92
N ILE A 11 36.22 3.44 31.97
CA ILE A 11 35.56 3.29 30.67
C ILE A 11 34.36 2.35 30.90
N CYS A 12 33.17 2.93 31.02
CA CYS A 12 31.92 2.16 30.91
C CYS A 12 31.73 1.76 29.45
N PHE A 13 32.07 0.51 29.12
CA PHE A 13 31.61 -0.11 27.88
C PHE A 13 30.10 -0.32 27.96
N VAL A 14 29.33 0.60 27.36
CA VAL A 14 27.94 0.36 27.03
C VAL A 14 27.94 -0.63 25.87
N PHE A 15 27.74 -1.91 26.17
CA PHE A 15 27.40 -2.89 25.16
C PHE A 15 26.02 -2.50 24.59
N GLY A 16 26.00 -1.81 23.46
CA GLY A 16 24.81 -1.64 22.65
C GLY A 16 24.37 -3.03 22.17
N GLY A 17 23.38 -3.61 22.85
CA GLY A 17 22.73 -4.83 22.37
C GLY A 17 22.19 -4.57 20.97
N SER A 18 22.51 -5.46 20.03
CA SER A 18 21.88 -5.50 18.71
C SER A 18 20.38 -5.62 18.91
N ALA A 19 19.62 -4.55 18.64
CA ALA A 19 18.18 -4.65 18.55
C ALA A 19 17.85 -5.39 17.25
N TYR A 20 17.58 -6.69 17.33
CA TYR A 20 17.04 -7.45 16.21
C TYR A 20 15.69 -6.83 15.80
N ALA A 21 15.40 -6.77 14.50
CA ALA A 21 14.07 -6.39 14.06
C ALA A 21 13.07 -7.38 14.66
N PHE A 22 11.95 -6.90 15.20
CA PHE A 22 10.97 -7.72 15.92
C PHE A 22 10.44 -8.91 15.07
N HIS A 23 10.54 -8.81 13.74
CA HIS A 23 10.16 -9.82 12.75
C HIS A 23 11.35 -10.40 11.95
N ASP A 24 12.60 -10.16 12.33
CA ASP A 24 13.75 -10.62 11.53
C ASP A 24 13.81 -12.15 11.47
N ALA A 25 13.74 -12.68 10.24
CA ALA A 25 13.87 -14.10 9.88
C ALA A 25 12.79 -15.08 10.37
N GLY A 26 11.58 -14.62 10.73
CA GLY A 26 10.46 -15.52 11.01
C GLY A 26 9.49 -15.05 12.08
N VAL A 27 9.03 -15.99 12.90
CA VAL A 27 8.09 -15.75 14.01
C VAL A 27 8.68 -14.69 14.94
N ALA A 28 7.94 -13.61 15.15
CA ALA A 28 8.30 -12.59 16.12
C ALA A 28 8.42 -13.17 17.55
N TYR A 29 8.87 -12.36 18.52
CA TYR A 29 8.73 -12.74 19.92
C TYR A 29 7.25 -13.01 20.24
N CYS A 30 6.89 -14.28 20.52
CA CYS A 30 5.49 -14.72 20.58
C CYS A 30 4.65 -13.87 21.54
N ALA A 31 5.22 -13.50 22.69
CA ALA A 31 4.52 -12.69 23.71
C ALA A 31 4.33 -11.22 23.29
N GLY A 32 4.85 -10.82 22.13
CA GLY A 32 4.56 -9.54 21.51
C GLY A 32 3.22 -9.52 20.77
N CYS A 33 2.66 -10.68 20.41
CA CYS A 33 1.37 -10.84 19.73
C CYS A 33 0.36 -11.66 20.55
N HIS A 34 0.85 -12.62 21.33
CA HIS A 34 0.03 -13.54 22.11
C HIS A 34 0.18 -13.32 23.62
N THR A 35 -0.82 -13.76 24.37
CA THR A 35 -0.81 -13.86 25.83
C THR A 35 -1.39 -15.21 26.26
N MET A 36 -0.66 -15.98 27.06
CA MET A 36 -1.09 -17.33 27.43
C MET A 36 -2.20 -17.33 28.50
N HIS A 37 -2.27 -16.26 29.30
CA HIS A 37 -3.14 -16.19 30.48
C HIS A 37 -3.90 -14.86 30.58
N ASN A 38 -3.85 -14.04 29.54
CA ASN A 38 -4.29 -12.64 29.57
C ASN A 38 -3.81 -11.89 30.83
N SER A 39 -2.64 -12.23 31.37
CA SER A 39 -2.14 -11.64 32.60
C SER A 39 -0.62 -11.47 32.56
N LYS A 40 -0.16 -10.29 32.97
CA LYS A 40 1.25 -9.94 33.11
C LYS A 40 1.42 -9.06 34.35
N ASP A 41 2.29 -9.50 35.27
CA ASP A 41 2.58 -8.78 36.52
C ASP A 41 1.33 -8.47 37.37
N GLY A 42 0.31 -9.35 37.31
CA GLY A 42 -0.95 -9.21 38.04
C GLY A 42 -1.99 -8.30 37.39
N ALA A 43 -1.68 -7.67 36.25
CA ALA A 43 -2.62 -6.90 35.44
C ALA A 43 -3.10 -7.71 34.23
N LEU A 44 -4.28 -7.38 33.70
CA LEU A 44 -4.75 -7.94 32.43
C LEU A 44 -3.91 -7.39 31.27
N VAL A 45 -3.63 -8.23 30.27
CA VAL A 45 -2.93 -7.80 29.04
C VAL A 45 -3.92 -7.07 28.11
N ASP A 46 -5.11 -7.61 27.97
CA ASP A 46 -6.27 -7.03 27.29
C ASP A 46 -7.43 -6.90 28.29
N PRO A 47 -7.70 -5.68 28.81
CA PRO A 47 -8.79 -5.43 29.72
C PRO A 47 -10.19 -5.56 29.10
N ASP A 48 -10.33 -5.41 27.78
CA ASP A 48 -11.61 -5.43 27.08
C ASP A 48 -12.10 -6.87 26.85
N SER A 49 -11.17 -7.83 26.85
CA SER A 49 -11.43 -9.27 26.79
C SER A 49 -10.90 -10.01 28.02
N PRO A 50 -11.51 -9.87 29.22
CA PRO A 50 -10.98 -10.41 30.47
C PRO A 50 -10.83 -11.95 30.49
N ASN A 51 -11.56 -12.67 29.63
CA ASN A 51 -11.46 -14.12 29.49
C ASN A 51 -10.44 -14.58 28.42
N GLY A 52 -9.71 -13.64 27.82
CA GLY A 52 -8.80 -13.87 26.69
C GLY A 52 -9.50 -13.76 25.33
N ASN A 53 -8.68 -13.69 24.28
CA ASN A 53 -9.10 -13.64 22.88
C ASN A 53 -8.84 -14.98 22.19
N ASP A 54 -9.46 -15.17 21.03
CA ASP A 54 -9.19 -16.30 20.14
C ASP A 54 -7.69 -16.36 19.77
N TRP A 55 -7.20 -17.58 19.52
CA TRP A 55 -5.79 -17.88 19.24
C TRP A 55 -4.79 -17.31 20.26
N LEU A 56 -5.24 -17.06 21.49
CA LEU A 56 -4.43 -16.46 22.57
C LEU A 56 -3.87 -15.08 22.19
N LEU A 57 -4.57 -14.32 21.34
CA LEU A 57 -4.13 -12.98 20.94
C LEU A 57 -4.22 -12.00 22.11
N LYS A 58 -3.32 -11.01 22.10
CA LYS A 58 -3.29 -9.94 23.12
C LYS A 58 -4.29 -8.81 22.86
N ASP A 59 -5.09 -8.92 21.81
CA ASP A 59 -6.07 -7.94 21.36
C ASP A 59 -7.20 -8.67 20.62
N ALA A 60 -8.31 -8.00 20.36
CA ALA A 60 -9.57 -8.60 19.90
C ALA A 60 -9.45 -9.34 18.56
N THR A 61 -8.63 -8.83 17.64
CA THR A 61 -8.46 -9.40 16.29
C THR A 61 -6.99 -9.49 15.88
N PRO A 62 -6.63 -10.35 14.90
CA PRO A 62 -5.27 -10.39 14.37
C PRO A 62 -4.78 -9.02 13.87
N SER A 63 -5.65 -8.25 13.21
CA SER A 63 -5.30 -6.93 12.70
C SER A 63 -5.12 -5.91 13.83
N ASP A 64 -5.93 -5.95 14.89
CA ASP A 64 -5.74 -5.09 16.06
C ASP A 64 -4.38 -5.34 16.73
N VAL A 65 -3.97 -6.61 16.83
CA VAL A 65 -2.64 -6.98 17.32
C VAL A 65 -1.53 -6.34 16.47
N CYS A 66 -1.62 -6.41 15.14
CA CYS A 66 -0.66 -5.75 14.24
C CYS A 66 -0.68 -4.23 14.43
N LEU A 67 -1.87 -3.64 14.47
CA LEU A 67 -2.08 -2.20 14.53
C LEU A 67 -1.75 -1.61 15.91
N SER A 68 -1.61 -2.42 16.96
CA SER A 68 -1.07 -2.00 18.25
C SER A 68 0.35 -1.39 18.14
N CYS A 69 1.09 -1.76 17.09
CA CYS A 69 2.41 -1.21 16.77
C CYS A 69 2.43 -0.45 15.44
N HIS A 70 1.75 -0.97 14.42
CA HIS A 70 1.85 -0.49 13.04
C HIS A 70 0.89 0.65 12.69
N ALA A 71 -0.10 0.96 13.52
CA ALA A 71 -1.06 2.03 13.25
C ALA A 71 -0.35 3.38 13.12
N THR A 72 0.27 3.87 14.20
CA THR A 72 0.87 5.21 14.25
C THR A 72 2.41 5.19 14.23
N SER A 73 3.02 3.99 14.24
CA SER A 73 4.46 3.82 14.27
C SER A 73 4.90 2.63 13.41
N ARG A 74 6.21 2.42 13.24
CA ARG A 74 6.81 1.21 12.62
C ARG A 74 6.17 0.80 11.29
N GLY A 75 5.87 1.75 10.43
CA GLY A 75 5.07 1.56 9.22
C GLY A 75 4.10 2.71 9.07
N ALA A 76 3.39 3.01 10.16
CA ALA A 76 2.43 4.10 10.31
C ALA A 76 1.40 4.11 9.17
N VAL A 77 0.38 3.24 9.25
CA VAL A 77 -0.66 3.11 8.22
C VAL A 77 -2.02 3.69 8.64
N PHE A 78 -2.13 4.22 9.86
CA PHE A 78 -3.31 4.87 10.43
C PHE A 78 -2.95 6.19 11.12
N THR A 79 -3.86 7.14 11.08
CA THR A 79 -3.94 8.33 11.94
C THR A 79 -5.37 8.49 12.44
N ALA A 80 -5.64 9.52 13.25
CA ALA A 80 -7.00 9.83 13.71
C ALA A 80 -7.84 10.60 12.68
N ASP A 81 -7.20 11.17 11.66
CA ASP A 81 -7.80 12.07 10.69
C ASP A 81 -7.32 11.68 9.29
N PRO A 82 -8.22 11.26 8.37
CA PRO A 82 -7.84 10.87 7.02
C PRO A 82 -7.32 12.05 6.19
N LEU A 83 -7.63 13.30 6.55
CA LEU A 83 -7.07 14.51 5.92
C LEU A 83 -5.63 14.80 6.35
N ALA A 84 -5.15 14.12 7.39
CA ALA A 84 -3.77 14.16 7.85
C ALA A 84 -3.17 12.74 7.87
N PRO A 85 -3.04 12.09 6.69
CA PRO A 85 -2.59 10.71 6.63
C PRO A 85 -1.10 10.60 6.99
N PRO A 86 -0.64 9.40 7.40
CA PRO A 86 0.78 9.13 7.52
C PRO A 86 1.52 9.29 6.19
N THR A 87 2.85 9.30 6.24
CA THR A 87 3.68 9.28 5.04
C THR A 87 3.33 8.09 4.13
N THR A 88 2.83 8.39 2.94
CA THR A 88 2.48 7.38 1.94
C THR A 88 3.71 6.60 1.47
N LYS A 89 3.58 5.27 1.47
CA LYS A 89 4.52 4.30 0.92
C LYS A 89 3.79 3.41 -0.09
N GLY A 90 4.50 2.51 -0.77
CA GLY A 90 3.94 1.69 -1.86
C GLY A 90 2.56 1.07 -1.63
N GLY A 91 2.25 0.63 -0.41
CA GLY A 91 0.94 0.06 -0.04
C GLY A 91 -0.19 1.08 0.14
N GLY A 92 0.10 2.33 0.49
CA GLY A 92 -0.91 3.29 0.94
C GLY A 92 -1.29 3.13 2.42
N ASN A 93 -2.27 3.91 2.88
CA ASN A 93 -2.63 4.05 4.30
C ASN A 93 -4.09 3.63 4.52
N PHE A 94 -4.33 2.82 5.55
CA PHE A 94 -5.67 2.37 5.91
C PHE A 94 -6.53 3.47 6.57
N VAL A 95 -5.96 4.62 6.96
CA VAL A 95 -6.74 5.74 7.48
C VAL A 95 -7.84 6.19 6.52
N PHE A 96 -7.65 6.05 5.21
CA PHE A 96 -8.64 6.44 4.21
C PHE A 96 -9.92 5.59 4.25
N LEU A 97 -9.92 4.44 4.94
CA LEU A 97 -11.14 3.69 5.25
C LEU A 97 -12.10 4.47 6.17
N LEU A 98 -11.63 5.54 6.81
CA LEU A 98 -12.41 6.41 7.69
C LEU A 98 -12.95 7.65 6.96
N GLU A 99 -12.75 7.78 5.65
CA GLU A 99 -13.31 8.88 4.86
C GLU A 99 -14.84 8.79 4.81
N ASP A 100 -15.50 9.93 4.95
CA ASP A 100 -16.97 10.03 4.84
C ASP A 100 -17.42 10.10 3.37
N ASN A 101 -16.59 10.68 2.51
CA ASN A 101 -16.84 10.77 1.08
C ASN A 101 -15.53 10.78 0.28
N LEU A 102 -15.39 9.87 -0.67
CA LEU A 102 -14.25 9.74 -1.58
C LEU A 102 -14.57 10.22 -3.01
N ASN A 103 -15.81 10.65 -3.28
CA ASN A 103 -16.26 10.91 -4.64
C ASN A 103 -15.94 12.34 -5.08
N ASP A 104 -14.87 12.49 -5.86
CA ASP A 104 -14.53 13.76 -6.55
C ASP A 104 -15.00 13.81 -8.01
N GLY A 105 -15.68 12.77 -8.48
CA GLY A 105 -16.34 12.78 -9.77
C GLY A 105 -17.50 13.79 -9.83
N HIS A 106 -18.01 14.03 -11.03
CA HIS A 106 -19.08 15.00 -11.25
C HIS A 106 -20.33 14.70 -10.39
N GLY A 107 -20.68 15.64 -9.50
CA GLY A 107 -21.81 15.51 -8.57
C GLY A 107 -21.50 14.67 -7.32
N GLY A 108 -20.23 14.50 -6.99
CA GLY A 108 -19.75 13.71 -5.86
C GLY A 108 -20.28 14.13 -4.48
N ALA A 109 -20.51 15.43 -4.24
CA ALA A 109 -21.10 15.90 -2.98
C ALA A 109 -22.55 15.42 -2.80
N THR A 110 -23.25 15.14 -3.90
CA THR A 110 -24.63 14.62 -3.86
C THR A 110 -24.72 13.09 -3.95
N ASN A 111 -23.61 12.42 -4.27
CA ASN A 111 -23.53 10.97 -4.42
C ASN A 111 -22.28 10.43 -3.71
N PRO A 112 -22.24 10.49 -2.36
CA PRO A 112 -21.02 10.17 -1.63
C PRO A 112 -20.63 8.70 -1.81
N ILE A 113 -19.32 8.46 -1.89
CA ILE A 113 -18.71 7.13 -1.82
C ILE A 113 -18.04 7.03 -0.45
N ASN A 114 -18.47 6.10 0.39
CA ASN A 114 -17.91 5.98 1.75
C ASN A 114 -16.48 5.39 1.72
N GLY A 115 -15.77 5.54 2.84
CA GLY A 115 -14.42 5.03 3.05
C GLY A 115 -14.24 3.53 2.85
N ASP A 116 -15.30 2.71 2.91
CA ASP A 116 -15.21 1.27 2.60
C ASP A 116 -14.76 1.01 1.16
N ALA A 117 -14.90 1.98 0.24
CA ALA A 117 -14.37 1.90 -1.12
C ALA A 117 -12.91 2.35 -1.26
N ALA A 118 -12.25 2.88 -0.21
CA ALA A 118 -10.86 3.35 -0.27
C ALA A 118 -9.83 2.22 -0.41
N GLY A 119 -10.21 0.97 -0.08
CA GLY A 119 -9.34 -0.20 -0.20
C GLY A 119 -9.76 -1.40 0.63
N HIS A 120 -8.79 -2.17 1.11
CA HIS A 120 -9.03 -3.42 1.82
C HIS A 120 -9.52 -3.17 3.26
N ASN A 121 -10.82 -3.33 3.51
CA ASN A 121 -11.46 -3.23 4.81
C ASN A 121 -10.96 -4.31 5.80
N LEU A 122 -10.15 -3.92 6.78
CA LEU A 122 -9.63 -4.83 7.79
C LEU A 122 -10.67 -5.07 8.89
N ASN A 123 -10.79 -6.30 9.38
CA ASN A 123 -11.39 -6.54 10.68
C ASN A 123 -10.45 -6.02 11.80
N ALA A 124 -10.62 -4.75 12.19
CA ALA A 124 -9.84 -4.07 13.25
C ALA A 124 -10.70 -3.05 14.02
N PRO A 125 -11.70 -3.50 14.81
CA PRO A 125 -12.65 -2.62 15.49
C PRO A 125 -11.98 -1.58 16.41
N SER A 126 -10.78 -1.83 16.95
CA SER A 126 -10.07 -0.83 17.77
C SER A 126 -9.62 0.41 16.99
N LYS A 127 -9.77 0.40 15.65
CA LYS A 127 -9.45 1.51 14.74
C LYS A 127 -10.69 2.04 14.03
N GLY A 128 -11.88 1.61 14.40
CA GLY A 128 -13.13 2.06 13.78
C GLY A 128 -13.38 1.47 12.39
N VAL A 129 -12.61 0.45 11.99
CA VAL A 129 -12.80 -0.26 10.72
C VAL A 129 -13.30 -1.68 10.98
N ALA A 130 -14.16 -2.17 10.10
CA ALA A 130 -14.71 -3.51 10.14
C ALA A 130 -14.58 -4.16 8.76
N GLY A 131 -14.91 -5.45 8.64
CA GLY A 131 -15.01 -6.10 7.34
C GLY A 131 -16.00 -5.39 6.42
N ASP A 132 -15.74 -5.44 5.11
CA ASP A 132 -16.51 -4.75 4.09
C ASP A 132 -17.99 -5.16 4.11
N GLY A 133 -18.88 -4.17 4.28
CA GLY A 133 -20.33 -4.38 4.31
C GLY A 133 -20.99 -4.37 2.92
N THR A 134 -20.27 -3.90 1.90
CA THR A 134 -20.73 -3.73 0.52
C THR A 134 -20.25 -4.89 -0.35
N LEU A 135 -18.96 -5.21 -0.29
CA LEU A 135 -18.33 -6.31 -1.03
C LEU A 135 -18.08 -7.49 -0.08
N LEU A 136 -19.01 -8.44 -0.01
CA LEU A 136 -18.93 -9.57 0.93
C LEU A 136 -17.86 -10.62 0.56
N SER A 137 -17.30 -10.54 -0.64
CA SER A 137 -16.18 -11.37 -1.09
C SER A 137 -15.29 -10.60 -2.06
N SER A 138 -14.03 -11.00 -2.16
CA SER A 138 -13.07 -10.46 -3.12
C SER A 138 -13.66 -10.42 -4.53
N PRO A 139 -13.77 -9.24 -5.17
CA PRO A 139 -14.26 -9.15 -6.53
C PRO A 139 -13.46 -10.05 -7.47
N GLY A 140 -14.17 -10.81 -8.32
CA GLY A 140 -13.56 -11.74 -9.26
C GLY A 140 -13.02 -13.03 -8.63
N GLY A 141 -13.29 -13.27 -7.35
CA GLY A 141 -12.96 -14.53 -6.70
C GLY A 141 -13.90 -14.83 -5.54
N ALA A 142 -13.37 -15.52 -4.52
CA ALA A 142 -14.19 -16.10 -3.46
C ALA A 142 -13.61 -15.92 -2.05
N PHE A 143 -12.58 -15.09 -1.87
CA PHE A 143 -12.06 -14.82 -0.53
C PHE A 143 -13.11 -14.01 0.25
N PRO A 144 -13.57 -14.47 1.43
CA PRO A 144 -14.61 -13.77 2.18
C PRO A 144 -14.08 -12.49 2.83
N SER A 145 -14.74 -11.36 2.59
CA SER A 145 -14.29 -10.06 3.12
C SER A 145 -14.40 -9.96 4.64
N SER A 146 -15.23 -10.79 5.28
CA SER A 146 -15.30 -10.89 6.74
C SER A 146 -14.03 -11.45 7.38
N GLU A 147 -13.23 -12.18 6.61
CA GLU A 147 -11.97 -12.79 7.06
C GLU A 147 -10.74 -11.98 6.63
N LEU A 148 -10.96 -10.82 5.99
CA LEU A 148 -9.91 -9.93 5.52
C LEU A 148 -9.25 -9.21 6.71
N GLY A 149 -7.93 -9.35 6.79
CA GLY A 149 -7.13 -8.74 7.85
C GLY A 149 -5.66 -8.74 7.52
N CYS A 150 -4.81 -8.24 8.41
CA CYS A 150 -3.36 -8.22 8.14
C CYS A 150 -2.82 -9.63 7.87
N SER A 151 -3.31 -10.62 8.62
CA SER A 151 -2.87 -12.02 8.54
C SER A 151 -3.54 -12.85 7.42
N SER A 152 -4.38 -12.25 6.57
CA SER A 152 -4.90 -12.93 5.36
C SER A 152 -3.95 -12.80 4.17
N CYS A 153 -3.08 -11.79 4.19
CA CYS A 153 -2.08 -11.53 3.14
C CYS A 153 -0.65 -11.76 3.63
N HIS A 154 -0.38 -11.34 4.86
CA HIS A 154 0.92 -11.47 5.51
C HIS A 154 0.95 -12.69 6.43
N ASP A 155 2.05 -13.41 6.42
CA ASP A 155 2.32 -14.50 7.35
C ASP A 155 2.82 -13.96 8.69
N PRO A 156 2.00 -13.98 9.75
CA PRO A 156 2.41 -13.47 11.06
C PRO A 156 3.48 -14.34 11.72
N HIS A 157 3.65 -15.59 11.26
CA HIS A 157 4.67 -16.53 11.72
C HIS A 157 5.96 -16.45 10.87
N GLY A 158 5.95 -15.56 9.88
CA GLY A 158 7.11 -15.10 9.13
C GLY A 158 7.61 -16.07 8.08
N ASN A 159 8.18 -15.49 7.03
CA ASN A 159 8.84 -16.15 5.92
C ASN A 159 9.86 -15.16 5.31
N THR A 160 10.49 -15.53 4.20
CA THR A 160 11.48 -14.68 3.52
C THR A 160 10.90 -13.86 2.37
N ASN A 161 9.59 -13.95 2.13
CA ASN A 161 8.97 -13.27 1.01
C ASN A 161 8.88 -11.77 1.26
N PHE A 162 8.74 -11.01 0.18
CA PHE A 162 8.48 -9.58 0.23
C PHE A 162 7.36 -9.29 1.24
N ARG A 163 7.65 -8.44 2.24
CA ARG A 163 6.72 -8.06 3.32
C ARG A 163 6.07 -9.22 4.08
N LEU A 164 6.73 -10.38 4.17
CA LEU A 164 6.16 -11.59 4.77
C LEU A 164 4.90 -12.09 4.06
N LEU A 165 4.65 -11.70 2.80
CA LEU A 165 3.46 -12.16 2.08
C LEU A 165 3.44 -13.70 1.98
N TYR A 166 2.25 -14.29 2.07
CA TYR A 166 2.12 -15.73 1.85
C TYR A 166 2.54 -16.12 0.44
N GLY A 167 3.24 -17.25 0.34
CA GLY A 167 3.42 -17.96 -0.93
C GLY A 167 2.25 -18.87 -1.26
N ALA A 168 2.44 -19.75 -2.24
CA ALA A 168 1.46 -20.79 -2.55
C ALA A 168 1.31 -21.75 -1.36
N GLY A 169 0.07 -22.06 -0.98
CA GLY A 169 -0.24 -22.87 0.19
C GLY A 169 -1.52 -22.45 0.87
N SER A 170 -1.86 -23.17 1.93
CA SER A 170 -3.02 -22.84 2.76
C SER A 170 -2.70 -21.65 3.67
N ILE A 171 -3.67 -20.75 3.82
CA ILE A 171 -3.61 -19.60 4.73
C ILE A 171 -4.76 -19.67 5.74
N GLN A 172 -4.62 -18.94 6.85
CA GLN A 172 -5.65 -18.80 7.90
C GLN A 172 -6.25 -20.16 8.30
N ASP A 173 -5.41 -21.09 8.75
CA ASP A 173 -5.81 -22.41 9.26
C ASP A 173 -6.68 -23.25 8.31
N GLY A 174 -6.48 -23.13 6.99
CA GLY A 174 -7.25 -23.91 6.01
C GLY A 174 -8.38 -23.17 5.33
N LEU A 175 -8.66 -21.92 5.73
CA LEU A 175 -9.76 -21.13 5.18
C LEU A 175 -9.65 -20.95 3.67
N PHE A 176 -8.45 -20.64 3.18
CA PHE A 176 -8.21 -20.35 1.78
C PHE A 176 -6.86 -20.93 1.32
N THR A 177 -6.69 -21.11 0.01
CA THR A 177 -5.44 -21.67 -0.56
C THR A 177 -4.95 -20.81 -1.70
N PHE A 178 -3.73 -20.30 -1.55
CA PHE A 178 -3.01 -19.59 -2.60
C PHE A 178 -2.37 -20.59 -3.56
N THR A 179 -2.47 -20.30 -4.85
CA THR A 179 -1.90 -21.10 -5.94
C THR A 179 -0.65 -20.45 -6.53
N ASN A 180 -0.61 -19.12 -6.54
CA ASN A 180 0.51 -18.33 -7.01
C ASN A 180 1.50 -18.06 -5.87
N ALA A 181 2.79 -18.09 -6.20
CA ALA A 181 3.87 -17.74 -5.27
C ALA A 181 3.78 -16.27 -4.84
N ALA A 182 4.44 -15.93 -3.73
CA ALA A 182 4.63 -14.55 -3.33
C ALA A 182 5.41 -13.79 -4.42
N PRO A 183 5.14 -12.49 -4.61
CA PRO A 183 5.83 -11.71 -5.64
C PRO A 183 7.29 -11.46 -5.25
N ASP A 184 8.13 -11.29 -6.27
CA ASP A 184 9.49 -10.80 -6.10
C ASP A 184 9.49 -9.27 -6.15
N ALA A 185 9.89 -8.64 -5.06
CA ALA A 185 9.96 -7.21 -4.93
C ALA A 185 10.91 -6.79 -3.80
N GLU A 186 11.49 -5.60 -3.94
CA GLU A 186 12.27 -4.94 -2.91
C GLU A 186 11.54 -3.70 -2.41
N GLY A 187 11.28 -3.63 -1.11
CA GLY A 187 10.48 -2.56 -0.51
C GLY A 187 11.30 -1.54 0.25
N LEU A 188 10.73 -0.35 0.39
CA LEU A 188 11.28 0.69 1.28
C LEU A 188 11.38 0.23 2.74
N SER A 189 12.29 0.82 3.50
CA SER A 189 12.28 0.65 4.96
C SER A 189 10.93 1.12 5.54
N THR A 190 10.32 0.32 6.42
CA THR A 190 9.04 0.70 7.07
C THR A 190 9.27 1.64 8.26
N GLY A 191 10.50 1.73 8.78
CA GLY A 191 10.87 2.67 9.83
C GLY A 191 11.01 4.12 9.35
N SER A 192 11.45 5.00 10.26
CA SER A 192 11.72 6.41 9.99
C SER A 192 12.79 6.64 8.92
N SER A 193 13.64 5.65 8.65
CA SER A 193 14.66 5.70 7.60
C SER A 193 14.14 5.49 6.18
N GLY A 194 12.89 5.06 6.01
CA GLY A 194 12.34 4.73 4.68
C GLY A 194 11.91 5.91 3.82
N GLY A 195 11.73 7.09 4.42
CA GLY A 195 11.25 8.28 3.71
C GLY A 195 9.85 8.14 3.11
N VAL A 196 9.45 9.19 2.39
CA VAL A 196 8.24 9.23 1.55
C VAL A 196 8.50 8.53 0.23
N GLU A 197 7.49 7.86 -0.32
CA GLU A 197 7.59 7.36 -1.69
C GLU A 197 7.81 8.51 -2.68
N SER A 198 8.71 8.30 -3.65
CA SER A 198 8.99 9.26 -4.71
C SER A 198 9.56 8.55 -5.94
N ASN A 199 9.79 9.30 -7.02
CA ASN A 199 10.38 8.76 -8.24
C ASN A 199 11.84 8.25 -8.08
N SER A 200 12.46 8.45 -6.91
CA SER A 200 13.79 7.96 -6.57
C SER A 200 13.85 7.21 -5.23
N ASN A 201 12.70 6.93 -4.65
CA ASN A 201 12.55 6.17 -3.40
C ASN A 201 11.21 5.43 -3.45
N HIS A 202 11.19 4.24 -4.03
CA HIS A 202 9.96 3.47 -4.25
C HIS A 202 10.19 1.96 -4.05
N THR A 203 9.10 1.19 -4.03
CA THR A 203 9.20 -0.27 -4.14
C THR A 203 9.69 -0.63 -5.54
N ALA A 204 10.65 -1.55 -5.64
CA ALA A 204 11.02 -2.18 -6.88
C ALA A 204 10.18 -3.45 -7.07
N TYR A 205 9.27 -3.43 -8.05
CA TYR A 205 8.44 -4.58 -8.38
C TYR A 205 9.15 -5.40 -9.45
N HIS A 206 9.70 -6.56 -9.09
CA HIS A 206 10.52 -7.36 -9.99
C HIS A 206 9.71 -8.36 -10.79
N SER A 207 8.84 -9.13 -10.13
CA SER A 207 7.94 -10.06 -10.81
C SER A 207 6.75 -10.53 -9.98
N GLY A 208 5.67 -10.95 -10.65
CA GLY A 208 4.62 -11.79 -10.07
C GLY A 208 3.57 -11.07 -9.22
N MET A 209 3.55 -9.74 -9.20
CA MET A 209 2.64 -8.98 -8.34
C MET A 209 1.17 -9.25 -8.70
N SER A 210 0.84 -9.21 -9.99
CA SER A 210 -0.54 -9.44 -10.44
C SER A 210 -0.99 -10.89 -10.20
N ALA A 211 -0.11 -11.86 -10.45
CA ALA A 211 -0.40 -13.27 -10.23
C ALA A 211 -0.71 -13.52 -8.75
N TRP A 212 0.05 -12.90 -7.85
CA TRP A 212 -0.20 -13.00 -6.42
C TRP A 212 -1.54 -12.38 -6.00
N CYS A 213 -1.91 -11.20 -6.51
CA CYS A 213 -3.26 -10.63 -6.31
C CYS A 213 -4.36 -11.58 -6.85
N GLY A 214 -4.08 -12.29 -7.94
CA GLY A 214 -4.95 -13.29 -8.54
C GLY A 214 -5.24 -14.50 -7.65
N ASN A 215 -4.54 -14.69 -6.52
CA ASN A 215 -4.91 -15.70 -5.53
C ASN A 215 -6.33 -15.47 -4.99
N CYS A 216 -6.69 -14.21 -4.70
CA CYS A 216 -8.02 -13.85 -4.22
C CYS A 216 -8.91 -13.29 -5.34
N HIS A 217 -8.36 -12.54 -6.30
CA HIS A 217 -9.11 -11.82 -7.34
C HIS A 217 -9.14 -12.50 -8.71
N GLY A 218 -9.10 -13.84 -8.76
CA GLY A 218 -8.79 -14.66 -9.94
C GLY A 218 -9.31 -14.16 -11.31
N ASP A 219 -10.59 -13.80 -11.42
CA ASP A 219 -11.20 -13.36 -12.68
C ASP A 219 -10.60 -12.05 -13.22
N PHE A 220 -10.04 -11.19 -12.36
CA PHE A 220 -9.37 -9.96 -12.81
C PHE A 220 -7.98 -10.21 -13.39
N HIS A 221 -7.34 -11.33 -13.04
CA HIS A 221 -6.05 -11.74 -13.60
C HIS A 221 -6.18 -12.43 -14.98
N ASN A 222 -7.35 -13.00 -15.28
CA ASN A 222 -7.58 -13.75 -16.51
C ASN A 222 -8.01 -12.82 -17.67
N VAL A 223 -7.03 -12.25 -18.36
CA VAL A 223 -7.19 -11.33 -19.52
C VAL A 223 -7.55 -12.04 -20.84
N GLY A 224 -8.39 -13.08 -20.79
CA GLY A 224 -8.87 -13.82 -21.97
C GLY A 224 -9.71 -12.95 -22.92
N SER A 225 -10.73 -13.51 -23.57
CA SER A 225 -11.59 -12.78 -24.52
C SER A 225 -12.54 -11.74 -23.91
N THR A 226 -12.20 -11.19 -22.74
CA THR A 226 -13.02 -10.21 -22.01
C THR A 226 -12.41 -8.81 -22.12
N MET A 227 -13.24 -7.77 -22.24
CA MET A 227 -12.84 -6.36 -22.32
C MET A 227 -12.34 -5.83 -20.95
N LYS A 228 -11.22 -6.37 -20.46
CA LYS A 228 -10.55 -5.96 -19.20
C LYS A 228 -9.19 -5.33 -19.52
N HIS A 229 -8.75 -4.39 -18.69
CA HIS A 229 -7.40 -3.84 -18.84
C HIS A 229 -6.35 -4.94 -18.60
N PRO A 230 -5.29 -5.06 -19.43
CA PRO A 230 -4.27 -6.08 -19.23
C PRO A 230 -3.55 -5.95 -17.88
N THR A 231 -3.22 -7.11 -17.29
CA THR A 231 -2.35 -7.27 -16.13
C THR A 231 -1.37 -8.42 -16.42
N ASP A 232 -0.20 -8.42 -15.77
CA ASP A 232 0.90 -9.38 -16.05
C ASP A 232 1.30 -9.44 -17.54
N HIS A 233 1.15 -8.31 -18.24
CA HIS A 233 1.34 -8.24 -19.69
C HIS A 233 2.48 -7.27 -20.03
N THR A 234 3.35 -7.67 -20.96
CA THR A 234 4.45 -6.82 -21.42
C THR A 234 3.91 -5.56 -22.09
N LEU A 235 4.49 -4.40 -21.78
CA LEU A 235 4.07 -3.12 -22.35
C LEU A 235 4.29 -3.06 -23.87
N GLY A 236 5.37 -3.68 -24.36
CA GLY A 236 5.80 -3.56 -25.74
C GLY A 236 6.39 -2.18 -26.05
N ALA A 237 6.97 -2.05 -27.25
CA ALA A 237 7.78 -0.87 -27.59
C ALA A 237 6.98 0.44 -27.58
N THR A 238 5.76 0.43 -28.10
CA THR A 238 4.94 1.64 -28.22
C THR A 238 4.55 2.20 -26.86
N ILE A 239 3.98 1.38 -25.97
CA ILE A 239 3.54 1.83 -24.64
C ILE A 239 4.73 2.23 -23.78
N ALA A 240 5.84 1.48 -23.83
CA ALA A 240 7.06 1.86 -23.13
C ALA A 240 7.62 3.21 -23.63
N THR A 241 7.57 3.46 -24.94
CA THR A 241 8.00 4.76 -25.51
C THR A 241 7.10 5.90 -25.03
N ASN A 242 5.77 5.71 -25.06
CA ASN A 242 4.83 6.70 -24.53
C ASN A 242 5.12 7.03 -23.07
N TYR A 243 5.30 6.00 -22.23
CA TYR A 243 5.62 6.17 -20.81
C TYR A 243 6.89 7.01 -20.61
N ASN A 244 7.92 6.70 -21.39
CA ASN A 244 9.23 7.35 -21.30
C ASN A 244 9.20 8.81 -21.76
N LEU A 245 8.32 9.15 -22.71
CA LEU A 245 8.19 10.48 -23.30
C LEU A 245 7.21 11.37 -22.53
N TYR A 246 6.26 10.80 -21.81
CA TYR A 246 5.23 11.55 -21.11
C TYR A 246 5.79 12.28 -19.88
N ASN A 247 5.78 13.61 -19.94
CA ASN A 247 6.21 14.54 -18.89
C ASN A 247 5.05 15.46 -18.46
N GLY A 248 3.86 14.87 -18.30
CA GLY A 248 2.62 15.56 -17.98
C GLY A 248 1.77 15.89 -19.20
N THR A 249 0.50 16.24 -18.99
CA THR A 249 -0.46 16.54 -20.08
C THR A 249 0.02 17.66 -20.99
N GLU A 250 0.73 18.65 -20.44
CA GLU A 250 1.21 19.81 -21.18
C GLU A 250 2.51 19.53 -21.97
N ASP A 251 3.20 18.43 -21.67
CA ASP A 251 4.47 18.03 -22.29
C ASP A 251 4.56 16.51 -22.50
N ILE A 252 3.71 16.00 -23.39
CA ILE A 252 3.60 14.55 -23.64
C ILE A 252 4.80 13.92 -24.36
N THR A 253 5.79 14.73 -24.79
CA THR A 253 6.98 14.26 -25.52
C THR A 253 8.33 14.71 -24.94
N GLY A 254 8.34 15.50 -23.87
CA GLY A 254 9.58 16.05 -23.29
C GLY A 254 10.28 15.16 -22.27
N GLY A 255 9.69 14.00 -21.93
CA GLY A 255 10.27 13.01 -21.04
C GLY A 255 11.49 12.29 -21.63
N ALA A 256 12.30 11.69 -20.76
CA ALA A 256 13.43 10.85 -21.15
C ALA A 256 13.44 9.55 -20.35
N ALA A 257 13.73 8.44 -21.01
CA ALA A 257 13.71 7.11 -20.39
C ALA A 257 14.59 6.99 -19.14
N ALA A 258 15.66 7.78 -19.00
CA ALA A 258 16.55 7.73 -17.83
C ALA A 258 15.90 8.29 -16.54
N THR A 259 14.85 9.11 -16.65
CA THR A 259 14.22 9.82 -15.54
C THR A 259 12.70 9.72 -15.55
N ALA A 260 12.13 8.82 -16.36
CA ALA A 260 10.70 8.76 -16.62
C ALA A 260 9.89 7.95 -15.58
N TYR A 261 10.54 7.25 -14.63
CA TYR A 261 9.86 6.52 -13.58
C TYR A 261 8.90 7.44 -12.81
N LEU A 262 7.67 6.99 -12.62
CA LEU A 262 6.66 7.68 -11.84
C LEU A 262 6.12 6.75 -10.75
N ALA A 263 6.27 7.15 -9.48
CA ALA A 263 5.79 6.37 -8.35
C ALA A 263 4.27 6.15 -8.34
N ASP A 264 3.50 7.06 -8.94
CA ASP A 264 2.04 6.94 -9.07
C ASP A 264 1.61 6.06 -10.25
N VAL A 265 2.53 5.67 -11.14
CA VAL A 265 2.29 4.68 -12.20
C VAL A 265 3.50 3.74 -12.29
N PRO A 266 3.74 2.90 -11.28
CA PRO A 266 4.85 1.98 -11.29
C PRO A 266 4.62 0.85 -12.30
N PHE A 267 5.68 0.11 -12.62
CA PHE A 267 5.63 -1.06 -13.50
C PHE A 267 6.45 -2.19 -12.90
N GLU A 268 6.26 -3.40 -13.42
CA GLU A 268 7.03 -4.57 -13.04
C GLU A 268 8.20 -4.76 -14.02
N ASP A 269 9.43 -4.75 -13.51
CA ASP A 269 10.64 -4.99 -14.29
C ASP A 269 11.77 -5.49 -13.37
N ALA A 270 12.38 -6.62 -13.74
CA ALA A 270 13.44 -7.28 -12.97
C ALA A 270 14.70 -6.42 -12.75
N ALA A 271 14.93 -5.38 -13.56
CA ALA A 271 16.07 -4.48 -13.42
C ALA A 271 15.78 -3.27 -12.50
N THR A 272 14.54 -3.09 -12.07
CA THR A 272 14.15 -1.96 -11.19
C THR A 272 14.84 -2.10 -9.84
N THR A 273 15.27 -0.97 -9.28
CA THR A 273 15.79 -0.91 -7.91
C THR A 273 14.97 0.12 -7.13
N THR A 274 15.09 0.16 -5.80
CA THR A 274 14.30 1.11 -4.99
C THR A 274 14.63 2.58 -5.26
N THR A 275 15.68 2.85 -6.05
CA THR A 275 16.16 4.19 -6.38
C THR A 275 16.25 4.45 -7.89
N SER A 276 15.83 3.51 -8.74
CA SER A 276 15.95 3.66 -10.19
C SER A 276 14.95 4.68 -10.72
N THR A 277 15.43 5.73 -11.38
CA THR A 277 14.57 6.75 -12.01
C THR A 277 14.20 6.41 -13.45
N ALA A 278 14.73 5.31 -13.99
CA ALA A 278 14.50 4.92 -15.37
C ALA A 278 13.06 4.43 -15.57
N GLY A 279 12.43 4.85 -16.68
CA GLY A 279 11.15 4.30 -17.09
C GLY A 279 11.30 2.90 -17.73
N PRO A 280 10.18 2.31 -18.18
CA PRO A 280 10.11 0.92 -18.57
C PRO A 280 10.79 0.65 -19.91
N SER A 281 11.15 -0.61 -20.09
CA SER A 281 11.50 -1.22 -21.37
C SER A 281 10.28 -1.86 -22.03
N SER A 282 10.43 -2.36 -23.26
CA SER A 282 9.37 -3.11 -23.94
C SER A 282 9.02 -4.43 -23.25
N THR A 283 9.92 -4.96 -22.41
CA THR A 283 9.72 -6.20 -21.64
C THR A 283 9.18 -5.97 -20.24
N SER A 284 9.17 -4.73 -19.74
CA SER A 284 8.48 -4.40 -18.49
C SER A 284 6.98 -4.71 -18.62
N LYS A 285 6.32 -4.97 -17.50
CA LYS A 285 4.91 -5.33 -17.48
C LYS A 285 4.06 -4.31 -16.74
N VAL A 286 2.82 -4.17 -17.20
CA VAL A 286 1.75 -3.56 -16.39
C VAL A 286 1.32 -4.55 -15.32
N MET A 287 1.09 -4.06 -14.10
CA MET A 287 0.62 -4.87 -12.98
C MET A 287 -0.59 -4.23 -12.30
N CYS A 288 -1.29 -4.99 -11.43
CA CYS A 288 -2.41 -4.45 -10.65
C CYS A 288 -2.02 -3.16 -9.89
N LEU A 289 -0.83 -3.17 -9.28
CA LEU A 289 -0.33 -2.01 -8.52
C LEU A 289 0.18 -0.86 -9.40
N SER A 290 0.13 -0.97 -10.72
CA SER A 290 0.41 0.17 -11.62
C SER A 290 -0.65 1.27 -11.47
N CYS A 291 -1.89 0.91 -11.11
CA CYS A 291 -2.99 1.85 -10.89
C CYS A 291 -3.55 1.80 -9.47
N HIS A 292 -3.39 0.68 -8.76
CA HIS A 292 -3.95 0.51 -7.41
C HIS A 292 -2.88 0.56 -6.31
N ARG A 293 -3.32 0.94 -5.11
CA ARG A 293 -2.59 0.79 -3.84
C ARG A 293 -3.02 -0.53 -3.18
N ALA A 294 -2.07 -1.22 -2.55
CA ALA A 294 -2.32 -2.55 -1.98
C ALA A 294 -3.15 -2.51 -0.67
N HIS A 295 -3.04 -1.44 0.11
CA HIS A 295 -3.82 -1.22 1.33
C HIS A 295 -5.06 -0.39 1.02
N ALA A 296 -4.90 0.94 0.96
CA ALA A 296 -5.93 1.92 0.66
C ALA A 296 -5.33 3.26 0.21
N SER A 297 -6.14 4.10 -0.42
CA SER A 297 -5.83 5.47 -0.83
C SER A 297 -7.05 6.36 -0.66
N SER A 298 -6.89 7.67 -0.79
CA SER A 298 -8.02 8.62 -0.80
C SER A 298 -8.84 8.59 -2.09
N ALA A 299 -8.61 7.61 -2.97
CA ALA A 299 -9.38 7.42 -4.19
C ALA A 299 -10.21 6.12 -4.09
N PRO A 300 -11.47 6.14 -4.56
CA PRO A 300 -12.28 4.94 -4.76
C PRO A 300 -11.52 3.79 -5.44
N ASN A 301 -11.84 2.56 -5.04
CA ASN A 301 -11.21 1.32 -5.52
C ASN A 301 -9.69 1.26 -5.27
N ALA A 302 -9.21 1.92 -4.21
CA ALA A 302 -7.78 2.06 -3.91
C ALA A 302 -6.95 2.60 -5.09
N GLY A 303 -7.52 3.50 -5.90
CA GLY A 303 -6.80 4.13 -7.01
C GLY A 303 -5.57 4.91 -6.55
N ARG A 304 -4.49 4.94 -7.32
CA ARG A 304 -3.35 5.84 -7.04
C ARG A 304 -3.70 7.31 -7.27
N TRP A 305 -4.77 7.56 -8.01
CA TRP A 305 -5.46 8.82 -8.24
C TRP A 305 -6.96 8.49 -8.42
N GLU A 306 -7.85 9.48 -8.33
CA GLU A 306 -9.27 9.22 -8.62
C GLU A 306 -9.53 9.06 -10.13
N PHE A 307 -10.22 7.99 -10.52
CA PHE A 307 -10.42 7.66 -11.94
C PHE A 307 -11.59 8.43 -12.58
N ALA A 308 -12.49 9.00 -11.78
CA ALA A 308 -13.64 9.77 -12.27
C ALA A 308 -13.39 11.28 -12.42
N VAL A 309 -12.25 11.81 -11.97
CA VAL A 309 -11.91 13.22 -12.20
C VAL A 309 -11.43 13.46 -13.63
N THR A 310 -11.68 14.66 -14.15
CA THR A 310 -11.18 15.12 -15.45
C THR A 310 -9.74 15.59 -15.33
N LEU A 311 -9.47 16.36 -14.26
CA LEU A 311 -8.16 16.91 -13.93
C LEU A 311 -7.76 16.45 -12.54
N LEU A 312 -6.48 16.15 -12.32
CA LEU A 312 -6.00 15.69 -11.01
C LEU A 312 -6.12 16.78 -9.93
N GLU A 313 -6.21 18.06 -10.31
CA GLU A 313 -6.47 19.14 -9.34
C GLU A 313 -7.89 19.13 -8.75
N GLU A 314 -8.82 18.36 -9.33
CA GLU A 314 -10.19 18.23 -8.83
C GLU A 314 -10.29 17.26 -7.63
N ASP A 315 -9.24 16.47 -7.40
CA ASP A 315 -9.15 15.49 -6.30
C ASP A 315 -9.25 16.21 -4.94
N GLY A 316 -10.10 15.70 -4.04
CA GLY A 316 -10.43 16.30 -2.75
C GLY A 316 -11.31 17.57 -2.79
N VAL A 317 -11.61 18.15 -3.96
CA VAL A 317 -12.35 19.43 -4.05
C VAL A 317 -13.85 19.26 -3.80
N GLU A 318 -14.46 18.25 -4.41
CA GLU A 318 -15.91 18.03 -4.33
C GLU A 318 -16.26 17.18 -3.10
N SER A 319 -15.42 16.20 -2.79
CA SER A 319 -15.59 15.28 -1.66
C SER A 319 -15.17 15.89 -0.32
N GLY A 320 -14.17 16.79 -0.34
CA GLY A 320 -13.47 17.25 0.85
C GLY A 320 -12.47 16.24 1.43
N SER A 321 -12.24 15.12 0.74
CA SER A 321 -11.28 14.09 1.13
C SER A 321 -9.83 14.56 0.98
N TYR A 322 -8.88 13.72 1.39
CA TYR A 322 -7.46 14.02 1.18
C TYR A 322 -7.12 14.11 -0.31
N ALA A 323 -6.79 15.32 -0.77
CA ALA A 323 -6.35 15.56 -2.14
C ALA A 323 -5.04 14.81 -2.44
N ILE A 324 -5.10 13.86 -3.36
CA ILE A 324 -3.95 13.13 -3.87
C ILE A 324 -3.06 14.10 -4.67
N PRO A 325 -1.77 14.26 -4.31
CA PRO A 325 -0.91 15.21 -5.01
C PRO A 325 -0.73 14.91 -6.50
N ASP A 326 -0.90 15.92 -7.34
CA ASP A 326 -0.55 15.82 -8.77
C ASP A 326 1.00 15.72 -8.92
N PRO A 327 1.52 14.63 -9.52
CA PRO A 327 2.96 14.45 -9.70
C PRO A 327 3.62 15.42 -10.68
N TYR A 328 2.86 16.11 -11.53
CA TYR A 328 3.36 17.10 -12.48
C TYR A 328 3.11 18.55 -12.05
N ASN A 329 2.37 18.75 -10.95
CA ASN A 329 2.05 20.06 -10.38
C ASN A 329 1.52 21.04 -11.45
N SER A 330 0.52 20.59 -12.22
CA SER A 330 -0.13 21.34 -13.28
C SER A 330 -1.65 21.29 -13.11
N PRO A 331 -2.36 22.44 -13.14
CA PRO A 331 -3.82 22.43 -13.08
C PRO A 331 -4.44 21.68 -14.26
N ASN A 332 -3.70 21.54 -15.36
CA ASN A 332 -4.15 20.88 -16.57
C ASN A 332 -3.80 19.39 -16.62
N GLN A 333 -3.22 18.84 -15.55
CA GLN A 333 -2.87 17.43 -15.51
C GLN A 333 -4.14 16.58 -15.55
N ARG A 334 -4.21 15.72 -16.57
CA ARG A 334 -5.32 14.76 -16.75
C ARG A 334 -4.96 13.43 -16.11
N SER A 335 -5.88 12.46 -16.23
CA SER A 335 -5.67 11.09 -15.80
C SER A 335 -4.30 10.52 -16.20
N LEU A 336 -3.64 9.85 -15.26
CA LEU A 336 -2.33 9.25 -15.45
C LEU A 336 -2.33 8.04 -16.40
N CYS A 337 -3.51 7.59 -16.86
CA CYS A 337 -3.66 6.69 -18.01
C CYS A 337 -2.89 7.20 -19.25
N ASN A 338 -2.78 8.52 -19.41
CA ASN A 338 -2.07 9.14 -20.52
C ASN A 338 -0.58 8.84 -20.54
N LYS A 339 0.01 8.50 -19.39
CA LYS A 339 1.41 8.09 -19.34
C LYS A 339 1.68 6.89 -20.25
N CYS A 340 0.75 5.93 -20.32
CA CYS A 340 0.89 4.76 -21.19
C CYS A 340 0.25 4.96 -22.58
N HIS A 341 -0.87 5.66 -22.65
CA HIS A 341 -1.75 5.62 -23.81
C HIS A 341 -1.85 6.90 -24.63
N VAL A 342 -1.47 8.05 -24.05
CA VAL A 342 -1.57 9.37 -24.69
C VAL A 342 -2.93 9.60 -25.36
N LYS A 343 -4.03 9.24 -24.66
CA LYS A 343 -5.39 9.24 -25.25
C LYS A 343 -5.94 10.63 -25.44
N ASP A 344 -5.52 11.57 -24.60
CA ASP A 344 -6.07 12.91 -24.59
C ASP A 344 -5.24 13.86 -25.48
N VAL A 345 -4.40 13.30 -26.36
CA VAL A 345 -3.66 14.10 -27.34
C VAL A 345 -4.66 14.77 -28.28
N ASN A 346 -4.65 16.10 -28.29
CA ASN A 346 -5.57 16.98 -29.03
C ASN A 346 -6.95 17.20 -28.41
N ASP A 347 -7.23 16.70 -27.20
CA ASP A 347 -8.44 17.08 -26.48
C ASP A 347 -8.24 18.48 -25.89
N GLU A 348 -9.12 19.42 -26.25
CA GLU A 348 -9.08 20.77 -25.68
C GLU A 348 -9.27 20.68 -24.16
N ILE A 349 -8.41 21.37 -23.41
CA ILE A 349 -8.62 21.59 -21.99
C ILE A 349 -9.78 22.58 -21.89
N VAL A 350 -10.98 22.06 -21.71
CA VAL A 350 -12.13 22.89 -21.41
C VAL A 350 -11.98 23.32 -19.96
N THR A 351 -11.36 24.48 -19.72
CA THR A 351 -11.41 25.12 -18.41
C THR A 351 -12.88 25.42 -18.13
N VAL A 352 -13.52 24.60 -17.32
CA VAL A 352 -14.82 24.94 -16.76
C VAL A 352 -14.54 26.07 -15.78
N VAL A 353 -14.71 27.31 -16.24
CA VAL A 353 -14.78 28.46 -15.33
C VAL A 353 -16.03 28.24 -14.50
N VAL A 354 -15.88 27.62 -13.34
CA VAL A 354 -16.95 27.55 -12.34
C VAL A 354 -17.20 29.00 -11.89
N PRO A 355 -18.40 29.55 -12.12
CA PRO A 355 -18.70 30.95 -11.82
C PRO A 355 -18.73 31.27 -10.32
#